data_AF-A0A3B4BG02-F1
#
_entry.id   AF-A0A3B4BG02-F1
#
_cell.length_a   1.000
_cell.length_b   1.000
_cell.length_c   1.000
_cell.angle_alpha   90.00
_cell.angle_beta   90.00
_cell.angle_gamma   90.00
#
_symmetry.space_group_name_H-M   'P 1'
#
loop_
_entity.id
_entity.type
_entity.pdbx_description
1 polymer ?
#
loop_
_entity_poly.entity_id
_entity_poly.type
_entity_poly.pdbx_seq_one_letter_code
_entity_poly.pdbx_strand_id
1 'polypeptide(L)'
;MSHTAAVTERGATFFLIESELEPEYPCLCPGHVLLVDMCSFWSLGQLVRYGFSAMFGFGGRSLACAEKRRWMPSSQRRDYAVVKTLARLRAEDCEVSYCSSVSLAGSEEEAESWTTNQGLYLNISVMSIPGLSQHTPRGLAPNTRLANGSAALISVSNTSRTQFIKHLKRLGAPTGQLDFPFVESHAVTAVKIQPRAVIGSEEESEEEPIQSESSTFTTAQSQKSTFPWNIDGELVHLRHEVLIRVHPRLISLFGQQVEQAESSVSCGCI
;
A
#
# COMPACT_ATOMS: atom_id res chain seq x y z
N MET A 1 -21.02 -5.00 -20.64
CA MET A 1 -21.51 -4.09 -19.58
C MET A 1 -20.29 -3.42 -18.98
N SER A 2 -20.01 -2.19 -19.40
CA SER A 2 -18.84 -1.44 -18.92
C SER A 2 -19.18 -0.82 -17.59
N HIS A 3 -18.51 -1.26 -16.52
CA HIS A 3 -18.64 -0.63 -15.21
C HIS A 3 -17.80 0.65 -15.22
N THR A 4 -18.45 1.80 -15.44
CA THR A 4 -17.85 3.12 -15.28
C THR A 4 -17.87 3.47 -13.79
N ALA A 5 -16.72 3.44 -13.14
CA ALA A 5 -16.58 3.95 -11.78
C ALA A 5 -15.91 5.33 -11.84
N ALA A 6 -16.56 6.34 -11.28
CA ALA A 6 -15.88 7.58 -10.93
C ALA A 6 -15.16 7.33 -9.60
N VAL A 7 -13.84 7.24 -9.61
CA VAL A 7 -13.05 7.31 -8.37
C VAL A 7 -12.98 8.77 -7.99
N THR A 8 -13.99 9.25 -7.26
CA THR A 8 -13.77 10.37 -6.35
C THR A 8 -12.80 9.88 -5.28
N GLU A 9 -11.76 10.64 -4.96
CA GLU A 9 -10.64 10.32 -4.03
C GLU A 9 -11.02 9.88 -2.60
N ARG A 10 -12.27 9.55 -2.31
CA ARG A 10 -12.76 9.09 -1.01
C ARG A 10 -12.35 7.65 -0.64
N GLY A 11 -11.34 7.08 -1.30
CA GLY A 11 -10.98 5.67 -1.18
C GLY A 11 -9.48 5.38 -1.14
N ALA A 12 -8.62 6.34 -0.77
CA ALA A 12 -7.19 6.11 -0.51
C ALA A 12 -6.82 6.46 0.94
N THR A 13 -7.76 6.27 1.86
CA THR A 13 -7.82 6.96 3.14
C THR A 13 -6.77 6.54 4.18
N PHE A 14 -5.78 5.69 3.88
CA PHE A 14 -4.77 5.37 4.92
C PHE A 14 -3.32 5.29 4.55
N PHE A 15 -2.95 5.61 3.32
CA PHE A 15 -1.71 6.36 3.17
C PHE A 15 -2.04 7.67 2.51
N LEU A 16 -2.05 8.68 3.39
CA LEU A 16 -2.06 10.11 3.10
C LEU A 16 -3.46 10.62 2.80
N ILE A 17 -4.20 10.91 3.87
CA ILE A 17 -5.53 11.49 3.76
C ILE A 17 -5.39 12.93 3.24
N GLU A 18 -5.93 13.10 2.04
CA GLU A 18 -7.07 13.96 1.70
C GLU A 18 -7.02 15.39 2.28
N SER A 19 -6.98 16.30 1.31
CA SER A 19 -7.11 17.75 1.37
C SER A 19 -8.17 18.21 2.37
N GLU A 20 -7.83 19.23 3.16
CA GLU A 20 -8.84 20.22 3.51
C GLU A 20 -9.46 20.73 2.21
N LEU A 21 -10.79 20.75 2.15
CA LEU A 21 -11.55 21.37 1.07
C LEU A 21 -11.16 22.86 0.99
N GLU A 22 -10.19 23.19 0.14
CA GLU A 22 -10.15 24.48 -0.53
C GLU A 22 -10.73 24.32 -1.95
N PRO A 23 -11.54 25.29 -2.42
CA PRO A 23 -12.43 25.10 -3.55
C PRO A 23 -11.71 25.36 -4.89
N GLU A 24 -10.72 24.55 -5.23
CA GLU A 24 -10.14 24.56 -6.58
C GLU A 24 -9.95 23.13 -7.11
N TYR A 25 -11.05 22.37 -7.19
CA TYR A 25 -11.08 21.25 -8.12
C TYR A 25 -11.25 21.82 -9.53
N PRO A 26 -10.29 21.65 -10.48
CA PRO A 26 -10.63 21.77 -11.88
C PRO A 26 -11.73 20.75 -12.15
N CYS A 27 -12.88 21.27 -12.56
CA CYS A 27 -14.03 20.51 -13.04
C CYS A 27 -13.57 19.25 -13.78
N LEU A 28 -14.12 18.08 -13.39
CA LEU A 28 -13.95 16.82 -14.13
C LEU A 28 -14.39 17.09 -15.57
N CYS A 29 -13.45 17.38 -16.47
CA CYS A 29 -13.76 17.64 -17.86
C CYS A 29 -14.33 16.35 -18.47
N PRO A 30 -15.61 16.30 -18.88
CA PRO A 30 -16.17 15.13 -19.52
C PRO A 30 -15.42 14.91 -20.83
N GLY A 31 -14.56 13.90 -20.92
CA GLY A 31 -13.86 13.58 -22.17
C GLY A 31 -12.61 12.72 -22.04
N HIS A 32 -11.87 12.80 -20.93
CA HIS A 32 -10.64 12.02 -20.76
C HIS A 32 -10.91 10.77 -19.94
N VAL A 33 -10.96 9.63 -20.61
CA VAL A 33 -11.09 8.30 -20.01
C VAL A 33 -9.72 7.63 -20.02
N LEU A 34 -9.21 7.30 -18.84
CA LEU A 34 -7.95 6.60 -18.64
C LEU A 34 -8.23 5.14 -18.30
N LEU A 35 -7.55 4.22 -18.98
CA LEU A 35 -7.51 2.82 -18.57
C LEU A 35 -6.55 2.67 -17.39
N VAL A 36 -6.95 1.86 -16.40
CA VAL A 36 -6.17 1.67 -15.17
C VAL A 36 -6.07 0.19 -14.83
N ASP A 37 -4.86 -0.24 -14.48
CA ASP A 37 -4.53 -1.55 -13.96
C ASP A 37 -5.02 -1.68 -12.51
N MET A 38 -5.55 -2.84 -12.17
CA MET A 38 -6.09 -3.09 -10.82
C MET A 38 -5.61 -4.44 -10.31
N CYS A 39 -5.40 -4.53 -9.00
CA CYS A 39 -4.97 -5.74 -8.34
C CYS A 39 -6.17 -6.52 -7.80
N SER A 40 -6.13 -7.85 -7.90
CA SER A 40 -6.99 -8.75 -7.11
C SER A 40 -6.21 -9.29 -5.92
N PHE A 41 -6.81 -9.28 -4.74
CA PHE A 41 -6.24 -9.76 -3.49
C PHE A 41 -6.92 -11.07 -3.08
N TRP A 42 -6.12 -12.10 -2.85
CA TRP A 42 -6.60 -13.44 -2.53
C TRP A 42 -5.96 -13.92 -1.23
N SER A 43 -6.72 -14.61 -0.40
CA SER A 43 -6.23 -15.26 0.81
C SER A 43 -6.91 -16.61 0.96
N LEU A 44 -6.16 -17.66 1.26
CA LEU A 44 -6.67 -19.04 1.38
C LEU A 44 -7.49 -19.50 0.14
N GLY A 45 -7.06 -19.08 -1.05
CA GLY A 45 -7.74 -19.40 -2.32
C GLY A 45 -9.05 -18.64 -2.57
N GLN A 46 -9.47 -17.74 -1.68
CA GLN A 46 -10.67 -16.92 -1.84
C GLN A 46 -10.31 -15.49 -2.25
N LEU A 47 -11.06 -14.94 -3.21
CA LEU A 47 -10.95 -13.53 -3.56
C LEU A 47 -11.45 -12.69 -2.38
N VAL A 48 -10.57 -11.85 -1.85
CA VAL A 48 -10.90 -10.89 -0.80
C VAL A 48 -11.57 -9.67 -1.42
N ARG A 49 -10.91 -9.06 -2.42
CA ARG A 49 -11.33 -7.80 -3.06
C ARG A 49 -10.45 -7.46 -4.25
N TYR A 50 -10.89 -6.48 -5.03
CA TYR A 50 -10.04 -5.72 -5.93
C TYR A 50 -9.58 -4.41 -5.28
N GLY A 51 -8.49 -3.86 -5.78
CA GLY A 51 -7.97 -2.57 -5.33
C GLY A 51 -6.72 -2.12 -6.09
N PHE A 52 -6.23 -0.92 -5.81
CA PHE A 52 -5.07 -0.34 -6.50
C PHE A 52 -3.79 -0.37 -5.65
N SER A 53 -3.94 -0.41 -4.33
CA SER A 53 -2.86 -0.28 -3.38
C SER A 53 -3.04 -1.23 -2.20
N ALA A 54 -1.94 -1.80 -1.73
CA ALA A 54 -1.91 -2.54 -0.49
C ALA A 54 -0.61 -2.33 0.25
N MET A 55 -0.68 -2.34 1.59
CA MET A 55 0.44 -2.18 2.50
C MET A 55 0.33 -3.13 3.68
N PHE A 56 1.42 -3.83 3.92
CA PHE A 56 1.65 -4.74 5.03
C PHE A 56 2.81 -4.25 5.90
N GLY A 57 2.76 -4.53 7.20
CA GLY A 57 3.76 -4.07 8.17
C GLY A 57 3.40 -2.71 8.78
N PHE A 58 4.35 -1.76 8.80
CA PHE A 58 4.15 -0.40 9.31
C PHE A 58 2.88 0.22 8.73
N GLY A 59 2.63 -0.01 7.44
CA GLY A 59 1.52 0.58 6.76
C GLY A 59 0.16 0.16 7.31
N GLY A 60 -0.08 -1.16 7.37
CA GLY A 60 -1.29 -1.73 7.95
C GLY A 60 -1.44 -1.49 9.46
N ARG A 61 -0.33 -1.54 10.22
CA ARG A 61 -0.36 -1.29 11.68
C ARG A 61 -0.68 0.16 12.03
N SER A 62 -0.18 1.12 11.25
CA SER A 62 -0.53 2.54 11.43
C SER A 62 -2.02 2.76 11.21
N LEU A 63 -2.57 2.20 10.13
CA LEU A 63 -4.02 2.21 9.89
C LEU A 63 -4.81 1.56 11.03
N ALA A 64 -4.42 0.37 11.47
CA ALA A 64 -5.07 -0.30 12.61
C ALA A 64 -5.04 0.54 13.90
N CYS A 65 -3.93 1.23 14.16
CA CYS A 65 -3.79 2.13 15.31
C CYS A 65 -4.76 3.31 15.24
N ALA A 66 -4.95 3.87 14.04
CA ALA A 66 -5.83 4.99 13.82
C ALA A 66 -7.32 4.61 13.82
N GLU A 67 -7.68 3.42 13.33
CA GLU A 67 -9.06 2.93 13.34
C GLU A 67 -9.61 2.74 14.75
N LYS A 68 -8.75 2.40 15.70
CA LYS A 68 -9.11 2.36 17.13
C LYS A 68 -9.41 3.72 17.75
N ARG A 69 -9.12 4.83 17.04
CA ARG A 69 -9.17 6.21 17.57
C ARG A 69 -10.02 7.13 16.71
N ARG A 70 -11.11 6.60 16.13
CA ARG A 70 -12.07 7.36 15.31
C ARG A 70 -12.74 8.54 16.03
N TRP A 71 -12.64 8.61 17.36
CA TRP A 71 -13.06 9.78 18.15
C TRP A 71 -12.20 11.03 17.88
N MET A 72 -10.97 10.87 17.40
CA MET A 72 -10.05 11.97 17.11
C MET A 72 -10.27 12.50 15.68
N PRO A 73 -10.13 13.83 15.44
CA PRO A 73 -10.20 14.40 14.09
C PRO A 73 -9.23 13.72 13.13
N SER A 74 -9.63 13.61 11.86
CA SER A 74 -8.90 12.79 10.87
C SER A 74 -7.41 13.11 10.77
N SER A 75 -7.01 14.39 10.77
CA SER A 75 -5.59 14.81 10.71
C SER A 75 -4.80 14.37 11.93
N GLN A 76 -5.27 14.76 13.12
CA GLN A 76 -4.65 14.40 14.39
C GLN A 76 -4.58 12.89 14.60
N ARG A 77 -5.63 12.16 14.20
CA ARG A 77 -5.72 10.69 14.31
C ARG A 77 -4.61 10.00 13.52
N ARG A 78 -4.29 10.51 12.33
CA ARG A 78 -3.18 10.01 11.51
C ARG A 78 -1.84 10.28 12.15
N ASP A 79 -1.58 11.52 12.55
CA ASP A 79 -0.30 11.93 13.12
C ASP A 79 -0.02 11.12 14.38
N TYR A 80 -1.03 10.99 15.25
CA TYR A 80 -0.98 10.13 16.42
C TYR A 80 -0.63 8.69 16.04
N ALA A 81 -1.32 8.11 15.06
CA ALA A 81 -1.12 6.73 14.66
C ALA A 81 0.28 6.48 14.11
N VAL A 82 0.76 7.35 13.21
CA VAL A 82 2.12 7.29 12.65
C VAL A 82 3.16 7.39 13.74
N VAL A 83 3.04 8.37 14.65
CA VAL A 83 3.99 8.56 15.76
C VAL A 83 3.97 7.35 16.70
N LYS A 84 2.78 6.85 17.06
CA LYS A 84 2.65 5.68 17.94
C LYS A 84 3.23 4.41 17.30
N THR A 85 2.97 4.19 16.02
CA THR A 85 3.53 3.05 15.28
C THR A 85 5.05 3.18 15.07
N LEU A 86 5.58 4.41 14.93
CA LEU A 86 7.04 4.67 14.89
C LEU A 86 7.71 4.41 16.25
N ALA A 87 7.06 4.77 17.35
CA ALA A 87 7.58 4.49 18.69
C ALA A 87 7.73 2.99 18.94
N ARG A 88 6.83 2.18 18.36
CA ARG A 88 6.83 0.71 18.38
C ARG A 88 7.23 0.10 17.03
N LEU A 89 8.20 0.72 16.35
CA LEU A 89 8.66 0.24 15.05
C LEU A 89 9.21 -1.19 15.18
N ARG A 90 8.61 -2.12 14.45
CA ARG A 90 9.02 -3.53 14.41
C ARG A 90 8.95 -4.05 12.97
N ALA A 91 9.88 -4.93 12.61
CA ALA A 91 9.82 -5.65 11.34
C ALA A 91 8.97 -6.92 11.48
N GLU A 92 8.32 -7.34 10.41
CA GLU A 92 7.62 -8.61 10.32
C GLU A 92 8.48 -9.58 9.49
N ASP A 93 8.64 -10.82 9.96
CA ASP A 93 9.33 -11.89 9.21
C ASP A 93 8.39 -12.41 8.12
N CYS A 94 8.78 -12.24 6.86
CA CYS A 94 7.95 -12.61 5.72
C CYS A 94 8.77 -13.31 4.64
N GLU A 95 8.11 -14.25 3.99
CA GLU A 95 8.49 -14.69 2.66
C GLU A 95 7.70 -13.89 1.62
N VAL A 96 8.42 -13.31 0.65
CA VAL A 96 7.86 -12.51 -0.44
C VAL A 96 8.28 -13.15 -1.75
N SER A 97 7.31 -13.70 -2.48
CA SER A 97 7.54 -14.23 -3.82
C SER A 97 6.89 -13.31 -4.86
N TYR A 98 7.52 -13.10 -6.00
CA TYR A 98 6.95 -12.25 -7.05
C TYR A 98 7.37 -12.67 -8.45
N CYS A 99 6.56 -12.27 -9.43
CA CYS A 99 6.84 -12.44 -10.86
C CYS A 99 7.14 -11.07 -11.46
N SER A 100 8.31 -10.94 -12.08
CA SER A 100 8.75 -9.70 -12.70
C SER A 100 7.91 -9.39 -13.95
N SER A 101 7.62 -8.11 -14.21
CA SER A 101 7.01 -7.71 -15.48
C SER A 101 8.01 -7.76 -16.64
N VAL A 102 9.32 -7.80 -16.36
CA VAL A 102 10.39 -7.81 -17.39
C VAL A 102 10.48 -9.17 -18.09
N SER A 103 10.10 -10.26 -17.43
CA SER A 103 10.09 -11.62 -18.01
C SER A 103 9.05 -11.82 -19.11
N LEU A 104 8.11 -10.89 -19.32
CA LEU A 104 7.09 -11.01 -20.38
C LEU A 104 7.51 -10.35 -21.72
N ALA A 105 8.71 -9.77 -21.79
CA ALA A 105 9.22 -9.15 -23.02
C ALA A 105 9.82 -10.15 -24.03
N GLY A 106 9.81 -11.46 -23.73
CA GLY A 106 10.26 -12.52 -24.62
C GLY A 106 9.36 -13.74 -24.55
N SER A 107 8.77 -14.12 -25.70
CA SER A 107 8.03 -15.36 -25.98
C SER A 107 6.74 -15.67 -25.20
N GLU A 108 5.70 -15.96 -25.96
CA GLU A 108 4.48 -16.64 -25.52
C GLU A 108 4.87 -18.04 -24.98
N GLU A 109 4.40 -18.38 -23.78
CA GLU A 109 4.60 -19.66 -23.04
C GLU A 109 5.80 -19.77 -22.07
N GLU A 110 6.38 -18.69 -21.56
CA GLU A 110 7.23 -18.82 -20.36
C GLU A 110 6.37 -19.03 -19.10
N ALA A 111 6.59 -20.17 -18.43
CA ALA A 111 6.01 -20.48 -17.13
C ALA A 111 6.26 -19.32 -16.16
N GLU A 112 5.22 -18.91 -15.41
CA GLU A 112 5.28 -17.84 -14.42
C GLU A 112 6.47 -18.06 -13.46
N SER A 113 7.58 -17.37 -13.71
CA SER A 113 8.83 -17.54 -12.96
C SER A 113 8.75 -16.71 -11.68
N TRP A 114 8.75 -17.40 -10.54
CA TRP A 114 8.67 -16.81 -9.21
C TRP A 114 10.06 -16.61 -8.63
N THR A 115 10.39 -15.37 -8.25
CA THR A 115 11.54 -15.05 -7.40
C THR A 115 11.07 -14.96 -5.96
N THR A 116 11.74 -15.63 -5.03
CA THR A 116 11.38 -15.62 -3.60
C THR A 116 12.50 -15.03 -2.76
N ASN A 117 12.15 -14.01 -1.98
CA ASN A 117 13.01 -13.39 -0.98
C ASN A 117 12.42 -13.61 0.41
N GLN A 118 13.25 -13.94 1.38
CA GLN A 118 12.85 -14.04 2.79
C GLN A 118 13.59 -12.99 3.60
N GLY A 119 12.88 -12.31 4.51
CA GLY A 119 13.51 -11.33 5.37
C GLY A 119 12.58 -10.67 6.37
N LEU A 120 13.18 -9.76 7.14
CA LEU A 120 12.49 -8.88 8.06
C LEU A 120 12.15 -7.57 7.35
N TYR A 121 10.86 -7.26 7.23
CA TYR A 121 10.38 -6.06 6.54
C TYR A 121 9.65 -5.13 7.51
N LEU A 122 10.03 -3.84 7.48
CA LEU A 122 9.27 -2.79 8.16
C LEU A 122 7.98 -2.47 7.43
N ASN A 123 7.99 -2.47 6.10
CA ASN A 123 6.84 -2.20 5.27
C ASN A 123 6.97 -2.93 3.92
N ILE A 124 5.88 -3.48 3.42
CA ILE A 124 5.79 -3.99 2.06
C ILE A 124 4.56 -3.32 1.43
N SER A 125 4.73 -2.71 0.27
CA SER A 125 3.61 -2.12 -0.48
C SER A 125 3.54 -2.66 -1.90
N VAL A 126 2.32 -2.89 -2.38
CA VAL A 126 2.03 -3.23 -3.77
C VAL A 126 1.08 -2.19 -4.34
N MET A 127 1.50 -1.52 -5.41
CA MET A 127 0.81 -0.34 -5.96
C MET A 127 0.67 -0.45 -7.48
N SER A 128 -0.55 -0.53 -8.02
CA SER A 128 -0.82 -0.44 -9.47
C SER A 128 -1.02 0.99 -9.97
N ILE A 129 -1.00 1.96 -9.06
CA ILE A 129 -1.04 3.40 -9.33
C ILE A 129 0.07 4.11 -8.54
N PRO A 130 0.47 5.34 -8.91
CA PRO A 130 1.52 6.05 -8.18
C PRO A 130 1.22 6.33 -6.70
N GLY A 131 -0.06 6.45 -6.33
CA GLY A 131 -0.49 6.76 -4.95
C GLY A 131 -0.11 8.18 -4.52
N LEU A 132 -0.52 9.17 -5.31
CA LEU A 132 -0.26 10.60 -5.06
C LEU A 132 -1.10 11.14 -3.90
N SER A 133 -0.55 12.13 -3.18
CA SER A 133 -1.30 12.91 -2.19
C SER A 133 -0.55 14.21 -1.85
N GLN A 134 -1.17 15.09 -1.05
CA GLN A 134 -0.53 16.27 -0.48
C GLN A 134 0.75 15.98 0.32
N HIS A 135 0.88 14.77 0.85
CA HIS A 135 2.01 14.37 1.69
C HIS A 135 3.02 13.46 0.96
N THR A 136 2.71 13.04 -0.27
CA THR A 136 3.66 12.40 -1.20
C THR A 136 3.39 12.94 -2.61
N PRO A 137 3.92 14.13 -2.94
CA PRO A 137 3.62 14.78 -4.21
C PRO A 137 4.11 13.98 -5.43
N ARG A 138 5.09 13.09 -5.25
CA ARG A 138 5.55 12.13 -6.28
C ARG A 138 4.92 10.73 -6.14
N GLY A 139 4.13 10.51 -5.11
CA GLY A 139 3.48 9.24 -4.80
C GLY A 139 4.36 8.27 -4.00
N LEU A 140 3.73 7.24 -3.45
CA LEU A 140 4.40 6.13 -2.80
C LEU A 140 5.15 5.23 -3.78
N ALA A 141 4.68 5.17 -5.02
CA ALA A 141 5.28 4.37 -6.08
C ALA A 141 5.51 5.22 -7.35
N PRO A 142 6.46 6.16 -7.31
CA PRO A 142 6.63 7.24 -8.31
C PRO A 142 6.89 6.76 -9.74
N ASN A 143 7.38 5.53 -9.91
CA ASN A 143 7.71 4.96 -11.22
C ASN A 143 6.58 4.09 -11.80
N THR A 144 5.45 3.99 -11.11
CA THR A 144 4.29 3.18 -11.53
C THR A 144 3.53 3.88 -12.65
N ARG A 145 3.10 3.13 -13.66
CA ARG A 145 2.26 3.63 -14.75
C ARG A 145 0.87 3.03 -14.63
N LEU A 146 -0.15 3.78 -15.04
CA LEU A 146 -1.54 3.38 -14.82
C LEU A 146 -1.97 2.15 -15.65
N ALA A 147 -1.35 1.87 -16.80
CA ALA A 147 -1.90 0.95 -17.80
C ALA A 147 -0.87 0.05 -18.48
N ASN A 148 0.23 -0.28 -17.79
CA ASN A 148 1.33 -1.07 -18.37
C ASN A 148 1.29 -2.56 -17.97
N GLY A 149 0.23 -3.00 -17.30
CA GLY A 149 0.05 -4.36 -16.82
C GLY A 149 0.96 -4.74 -15.66
N SER A 150 1.48 -3.77 -14.89
CA SER A 150 2.38 -4.03 -13.77
C SER A 150 2.01 -3.21 -12.53
N ALA A 151 2.38 -3.72 -11.37
CA ALA A 151 2.38 -2.98 -10.11
C ALA A 151 3.80 -2.81 -9.61
N ALA A 152 4.05 -1.80 -8.79
CA ALA A 152 5.28 -1.68 -8.03
C ALA A 152 5.17 -2.48 -6.73
N LEU A 153 6.05 -3.47 -6.54
CA LEU A 153 6.36 -4.09 -5.26
C LEU A 153 7.50 -3.29 -4.62
N ILE A 154 7.24 -2.60 -3.53
CA ILE A 154 8.24 -1.85 -2.77
C ILE A 154 8.39 -2.48 -1.39
N SER A 155 9.58 -3.02 -1.11
CA SER A 155 9.95 -3.62 0.15
C SER A 155 10.88 -2.71 0.92
N VAL A 156 10.55 -2.45 2.18
CA VAL A 156 11.40 -1.72 3.13
C VAL A 156 11.92 -2.71 4.16
N SER A 157 13.17 -3.12 4.00
CA SER A 157 13.85 -4.05 4.89
C SER A 157 14.07 -3.46 6.29
N ASN A 158 14.37 -4.33 7.26
CA ASN A 158 14.65 -3.92 8.62
C ASN A 158 15.79 -2.90 8.69
N THR A 159 15.55 -1.77 9.35
CA THR A 159 16.50 -0.67 9.50
C THR A 159 16.23 0.10 10.79
N SER A 160 17.13 1.02 11.16
CA SER A 160 16.93 1.82 12.36
C SER A 160 15.74 2.78 12.21
N ARG A 161 15.11 3.12 13.35
CA ARG A 161 13.98 4.08 13.37
C ARG A 161 14.34 5.42 12.73
N THR A 162 15.56 5.90 12.91
CA THR A 162 16.01 7.17 12.33
C THR A 162 16.15 7.09 10.81
N GLN A 163 16.65 5.97 10.26
CA GLN A 163 16.70 5.74 8.82
C GLN A 163 15.31 5.58 8.22
N PHE A 164 14.42 4.85 8.90
CA PHE A 164 13.03 4.72 8.47
C PHE A 164 12.30 6.07 8.48
N ILE A 165 12.49 6.92 9.50
CA ILE A 165 11.95 8.29 9.53
C ILE A 165 12.51 9.14 8.38
N LYS A 166 13.80 9.02 8.05
CA LYS A 166 14.39 9.73 6.89
C LYS A 166 13.73 9.28 5.59
N HIS A 167 13.44 7.99 5.45
CA HIS A 167 12.70 7.46 4.31
C HIS A 167 11.28 8.04 4.23
N LEU A 168 10.51 8.04 5.33
CA LEU A 168 9.17 8.65 5.37
C LEU A 168 9.19 10.15 5.03
N LYS A 169 10.18 10.89 5.54
CA LYS A 169 10.35 12.31 5.21
C LYS A 169 10.69 12.52 3.73
N ARG A 170 11.46 11.61 3.12
CA ARG A 170 11.85 11.68 1.70
C ARG A 170 10.65 11.46 0.79
N LEU A 171 9.72 10.58 1.16
CA LEU A 171 8.45 10.38 0.46
C LEU A 171 7.64 11.68 0.34
N GLY A 172 7.66 12.54 1.38
CA GLY A 172 6.99 13.84 1.35
C GLY A 172 7.78 14.99 0.75
N ALA A 173 9.00 14.76 0.26
CA ALA A 173 9.79 15.79 -0.39
C ALA A 173 9.41 15.92 -1.88
N PRO A 174 9.37 17.14 -2.46
CA PRO A 174 9.09 17.34 -3.88
C PRO A 174 10.05 16.61 -4.82
N THR A 175 11.29 16.39 -4.39
CA THR A 175 12.33 15.70 -5.16
C THR A 175 12.36 14.19 -4.93
N GLY A 176 11.54 13.65 -4.01
CA GLY A 176 11.69 12.36 -3.34
C GLY A 176 12.05 11.16 -4.21
N GLN A 177 13.35 10.87 -4.37
CA GLN A 177 13.86 9.58 -4.84
C GLN A 177 13.91 8.58 -3.69
N LEU A 178 13.58 7.31 -3.97
CA LEU A 178 13.55 6.21 -3.01
C LEU A 178 14.91 5.50 -2.88
N ASP A 179 16.00 6.27 -2.94
CA ASP A 179 17.37 5.72 -3.02
C ASP A 179 17.92 5.46 -1.61
N PHE A 180 17.35 4.47 -0.93
CA PHE A 180 17.87 3.94 0.32
C PHE A 180 18.29 2.49 0.14
N PRO A 181 19.43 2.03 0.71
CA PRO A 181 19.91 0.66 0.53
C PRO A 181 19.01 -0.41 1.17
N PHE A 182 18.04 0.00 1.99
CA PHE A 182 17.04 -0.87 2.61
C PHE A 182 15.67 -0.78 1.93
N VAL A 183 15.57 -0.10 0.78
CA VAL A 183 14.35 0.03 -0.01
C VAL A 183 14.60 -0.57 -1.38
N GLU A 184 13.83 -1.60 -1.73
CA GLU A 184 13.87 -2.23 -3.04
C GLU A 184 12.54 -2.00 -3.75
N SER A 185 12.58 -1.92 -5.09
CA SER A 185 11.39 -1.71 -5.92
C SER A 185 11.45 -2.58 -7.17
N HIS A 186 10.41 -3.37 -7.39
CA HIS A 186 10.28 -4.24 -8.56
C HIS A 186 8.95 -3.97 -9.29
N ALA A 187 8.98 -3.91 -10.62
CA ALA A 187 7.76 -3.97 -11.42
C ALA A 187 7.33 -5.43 -11.56
N VAL A 188 6.11 -5.74 -11.13
CA VAL A 188 5.63 -7.10 -10.94
C VAL A 188 4.23 -7.31 -11.52
N THR A 189 3.91 -8.54 -11.90
CA THR A 189 2.57 -8.96 -12.36
C THR A 189 1.81 -9.76 -11.31
N ALA A 190 2.53 -10.42 -10.41
CA ALA A 190 1.98 -11.14 -9.27
C ALA A 190 2.93 -11.09 -8.07
N VAL A 191 2.38 -11.12 -6.86
CA VAL A 191 3.11 -11.14 -5.59
C VAL A 191 2.41 -12.07 -4.61
N LYS A 192 3.17 -12.88 -3.88
CA LYS A 192 2.74 -13.63 -2.70
C LYS A 192 3.48 -13.11 -1.49
N ILE A 193 2.74 -12.79 -0.43
CA ILE A 193 3.31 -12.33 0.84
C ILE A 193 2.82 -13.29 1.91
N GLN A 194 3.75 -14.01 2.52
CA GLN A 194 3.47 -14.95 3.60
C GLN A 194 4.19 -14.52 4.87
N PRO A 195 3.48 -13.90 5.82
CA PRO A 195 4.01 -13.66 7.14
C PRO A 195 4.31 -14.98 7.83
N ARG A 196 5.51 -15.09 8.41
CA ARG A 196 5.91 -16.24 9.21
C ARG A 196 5.51 -15.94 10.66
N ALA A 197 4.83 -16.90 11.28
CA ALA A 197 4.34 -16.72 12.65
C ALA A 197 5.51 -16.38 13.58
N VAL A 198 5.40 -15.26 14.28
CA VAL A 198 6.33 -14.90 15.36
C VAL A 198 6.06 -15.87 16.51
N ILE A 199 6.99 -16.77 16.76
CA ILE A 199 7.03 -17.54 18.00
C ILE A 199 7.40 -16.53 19.10
N GLY A 200 6.39 -16.04 19.83
CA GLY A 200 6.59 -15.28 21.07
C GLY A 200 6.70 -13.76 20.96
N SER A 201 5.70 -13.08 20.38
CA SER A 201 5.43 -11.70 20.77
C SER A 201 4.11 -11.66 21.53
N GLU A 202 4.21 -11.47 22.83
CA GLU A 202 3.09 -11.15 23.71
C GLU A 202 2.24 -10.08 23.03
N GLU A 203 0.96 -10.36 22.85
CA GLU A 203 -0.02 -9.34 22.56
C GLU A 203 0.02 -8.38 23.76
N GLU A 204 0.76 -7.28 23.67
CA GLU A 204 0.56 -6.15 24.57
C GLU A 204 -0.81 -5.56 24.22
N SER A 205 -1.84 -6.20 24.77
CA SER A 205 -3.16 -5.67 24.99
C SER A 205 -3.00 -4.38 25.78
N GLU A 206 -3.14 -3.23 25.11
CA GLU A 206 -3.57 -2.02 25.80
C GLU A 206 -5.06 -2.20 26.15
N GLU A 207 -5.34 -2.92 27.23
CA GLU A 207 -6.54 -2.68 28.01
C GLU A 207 -6.27 -1.45 28.87
N GLU A 208 -7.03 -0.37 28.63
CA GLU A 208 -7.26 0.63 29.68
C GLU A 208 -8.05 -0.07 30.80
N PRO A 209 -7.75 0.15 32.09
CA PRO A 209 -8.32 -0.64 33.16
C PRO A 209 -9.79 -0.28 33.36
N ILE A 210 -10.68 -1.19 32.96
CA ILE A 210 -12.06 -1.22 33.46
C ILE A 210 -12.32 -2.63 34.01
N GLN A 211 -12.45 -2.70 35.34
CA GLN A 211 -12.77 -3.89 36.11
C GLN A 211 -14.02 -4.60 35.57
N SER A 212 -13.95 -5.91 35.32
CA SER A 212 -15.00 -6.86 35.68
C SER A 212 -14.55 -8.31 35.48
N GLU A 213 -15.07 -9.18 36.34
CA GLU A 213 -14.55 -10.50 36.69
C GLU A 213 -14.97 -11.64 35.73
N SER A 214 -14.12 -12.68 35.74
CA SER A 214 -14.46 -14.11 35.57
C SER A 214 -14.97 -14.61 34.21
N SER A 215 -14.20 -15.48 33.54
CA SER A 215 -14.36 -16.94 33.67
C SER A 215 -13.56 -17.76 32.63
N THR A 216 -12.79 -18.71 33.16
CA THR A 216 -12.47 -20.08 32.63
C THR A 216 -11.80 -20.31 31.26
N PHE A 217 -10.53 -20.72 31.35
CA PHE A 217 -9.79 -21.76 30.60
C PHE A 217 -10.48 -22.44 29.39
N THR A 218 -9.83 -22.33 28.22
CA THR A 218 -9.64 -23.48 27.30
C THR A 218 -8.25 -23.44 26.66
N THR A 219 -7.47 -24.48 26.96
CA THR A 219 -6.18 -24.85 26.37
C THR A 219 -6.31 -25.14 24.88
N ALA A 220 -5.93 -24.17 24.04
CA ALA A 220 -5.61 -24.33 22.62
C ALA A 220 -4.83 -23.08 22.12
N GLN A 221 -3.67 -22.80 22.71
CA GLN A 221 -2.81 -21.65 22.35
C GLN A 221 -2.02 -21.88 21.05
N SER A 222 -2.74 -22.22 19.98
CA SER A 222 -2.37 -21.95 18.60
C SER A 222 -3.46 -21.06 18.01
N GLN A 223 -3.68 -19.90 18.62
CA GLN A 223 -4.67 -18.93 18.14
C GLN A 223 -4.12 -18.21 16.90
N LYS A 224 -4.81 -18.42 15.79
CA LYS A 224 -4.64 -17.81 14.46
C LYS A 224 -4.33 -16.30 14.51
N SER A 225 -3.07 -15.91 14.40
CA SER A 225 -2.71 -14.51 14.22
C SER A 225 -3.19 -14.02 12.84
N THR A 226 -4.07 -13.02 12.84
CA THR A 226 -4.39 -12.23 11.64
C THR A 226 -3.49 -11.02 11.60
N PHE A 227 -3.08 -10.60 10.42
CA PHE A 227 -2.27 -9.40 10.26
C PHE A 227 -3.09 -8.25 9.69
N PRO A 228 -2.87 -7.00 10.15
CA PRO A 228 -3.53 -5.84 9.60
C PRO A 228 -2.91 -5.48 8.26
N TRP A 229 -3.76 -5.37 7.24
CA TRP A 229 -3.45 -4.86 5.93
C TRP A 229 -4.19 -3.55 5.72
N ASN A 230 -3.48 -2.58 5.15
CA ASN A 230 -4.14 -1.48 4.48
C ASN A 230 -4.29 -1.88 3.02
N ILE A 231 -5.51 -1.92 2.49
CA ILE A 231 -5.68 -1.95 1.04
C ILE A 231 -6.68 -0.85 0.66
N ASP A 232 -6.27 0.05 -0.25
CA ASP A 232 -6.97 1.30 -0.60
C ASP A 232 -7.49 2.11 0.60
N GLY A 233 -6.70 2.18 1.68
CA GLY A 233 -7.08 2.88 2.90
C GLY A 233 -8.07 2.16 3.81
N GLU A 234 -8.54 0.97 3.43
CA GLU A 234 -9.42 0.14 4.24
C GLU A 234 -8.63 -0.90 5.02
N LEU A 235 -8.98 -1.06 6.30
CA LEU A 235 -8.33 -2.00 7.20
C LEU A 235 -8.91 -3.40 6.99
N VAL A 236 -8.08 -4.32 6.53
CA VAL A 236 -8.44 -5.73 6.34
C VAL A 236 -7.53 -6.60 7.19
N HIS A 237 -8.08 -7.58 7.89
CA HIS A 237 -7.29 -8.54 8.67
C HIS A 237 -7.19 -9.85 7.90
N LEU A 238 -6.01 -10.12 7.34
CA LEU A 238 -5.76 -11.32 6.52
C LEU A 238 -4.91 -12.33 7.28
N ARG A 239 -5.11 -13.61 6.95
CA ARG A 239 -4.37 -14.74 7.53
C ARG A 239 -3.43 -15.33 6.48
N HIS A 240 -2.30 -15.89 6.92
CA HIS A 240 -1.38 -16.65 6.08
C HIS A 240 -0.92 -15.88 4.83
N GLU A 241 -0.70 -16.60 3.73
CA GLU A 241 -0.34 -16.08 2.42
C GLU A 241 -1.45 -15.19 1.85
N VAL A 242 -1.02 -14.04 1.33
CA VAL A 242 -1.83 -13.15 0.50
C VAL A 242 -1.24 -13.15 -0.90
N LEU A 243 -2.04 -13.58 -1.88
CA LEU A 243 -1.70 -13.53 -3.31
C LEU A 243 -2.33 -12.28 -3.94
N ILE A 244 -1.51 -11.51 -4.62
CA ILE A 244 -1.87 -10.27 -5.31
C ILE A 244 -1.57 -10.48 -6.80
N ARG A 245 -2.55 -10.23 -7.66
CA ARG A 245 -2.39 -10.35 -9.12
C ARG A 245 -2.85 -9.09 -9.82
N VAL A 246 -2.03 -8.60 -10.75
CA VAL A 246 -2.31 -7.40 -11.55
C VAL A 246 -3.19 -7.79 -12.73
N HIS A 247 -4.24 -7.02 -12.97
CA HIS A 247 -5.14 -7.14 -14.10
C HIS A 247 -4.98 -5.90 -15.00
N PRO A 248 -4.36 -6.06 -16.19
CA PRO A 248 -4.09 -4.94 -17.06
C PRO A 248 -5.39 -4.28 -17.54
N ARG A 249 -5.48 -2.94 -17.40
CA ARG A 249 -6.56 -2.09 -17.94
C ARG A 249 -7.96 -2.57 -17.55
N LEU A 250 -8.11 -3.08 -16.34
CA LEU A 250 -9.36 -3.70 -15.86
C LEU A 250 -10.49 -2.67 -15.71
N ILE A 251 -10.18 -1.40 -15.42
CA ILE A 251 -11.17 -0.35 -15.21
C ILE A 251 -10.85 0.92 -15.99
N SER A 252 -11.88 1.71 -16.28
CA SER A 252 -11.78 3.01 -16.94
C SER A 252 -12.19 4.12 -15.97
N LEU A 253 -11.32 5.10 -15.75
CA LEU A 253 -11.54 6.24 -14.87
C LEU A 253 -11.58 7.55 -15.66
N PHE A 254 -12.35 8.53 -15.21
CA PHE A 254 -12.23 9.89 -15.73
C PHE A 254 -11.05 10.60 -15.07
N GLY A 255 -10.16 11.16 -15.87
CA GLY A 255 -8.99 11.86 -15.35
C GLY A 255 -8.06 12.36 -16.45
N GLN A 256 -7.14 13.24 -16.07
CA GLN A 256 -6.09 13.74 -16.95
C GLN A 256 -4.76 13.06 -16.59
N GLN A 257 -4.02 12.60 -17.59
CA GLN A 257 -2.67 12.12 -17.36
C GLN A 257 -1.79 13.33 -17.05
N VAL A 258 -1.23 13.40 -15.85
CA VAL A 258 -0.22 14.41 -15.51
C VAL A 258 1.06 13.97 -16.21
N GLU A 259 1.31 14.52 -17.40
CA GLU A 259 2.63 14.40 -18.00
C GLU A 259 3.65 15.07 -17.08
N GLN A 260 4.74 14.35 -16.82
CA GLN A 260 5.88 14.88 -16.10
C GLN A 260 6.44 16.02 -16.96
N ALA A 261 6.29 17.26 -16.51
CA ALA A 261 6.68 18.44 -17.26
C ALA A 261 8.20 18.47 -17.47
N GLU A 262 8.66 17.86 -18.57
CA GLU A 262 9.94 18.14 -19.21
C GLU A 262 9.67 18.56 -20.65
N SER A 263 9.35 19.86 -20.81
CA SER A 263 9.95 20.75 -21.80
C SER A 263 9.14 22.04 -21.85
N SER A 264 9.80 23.15 -21.54
CA SER A 264 9.37 24.47 -21.98
C SER A 264 9.43 24.50 -23.50
N VAL A 265 8.36 24.10 -24.17
CA VAL A 265 8.20 24.40 -25.60
C VAL A 265 7.66 25.83 -25.64
N SER A 266 8.56 26.81 -25.81
CA SER A 266 8.14 28.15 -26.21
C SER A 266 7.54 28.02 -27.61
N CYS A 267 6.21 28.08 -27.69
CA CYS A 267 5.53 28.25 -28.94
C CYS A 267 5.87 29.66 -29.45
N GLY A 268 6.88 29.74 -30.32
CA GLY A 268 7.11 30.91 -31.15
C GLY A 268 6.06 30.92 -32.25
N CYS A 269 5.05 31.78 -32.11
CA CYS A 269 4.22 32.16 -33.23
C CYS A 269 4.81 33.43 -33.84
N ILE A 270 4.94 33.38 -35.17
CA ILE A 270 5.21 34.49 -36.08
C ILE A 270 4.02 35.47 -36.04
#